data_AF-R1CAY8-F1
#
_entry.id   AF-R1CAY8-F1
#
_cell.length_a   1.000
_cell.length_b   1.000
_cell.length_c   1.000
_cell.angle_alpha   90.00
_cell.angle_beta   90.00
_cell.angle_gamma   90.00
#
_symmetry.space_group_name_H-M   'P 1'
#
loop_
_entity.id
_entity.type
_entity.pdbx_description
1 polymer ?
#
loop_
_entity_poly.entity_id
_entity_poly.type
_entity_poly.pdbx_seq_one_letter_code
_entity_poly.pdbx_strand_id
1 'polypeptide(L)'
;MAGDSFYPINKKLAKIFSTEVFKKLLNADIIEIAQLNAAISLLIKANIDFDVIFESGTRRESPTAVLTIYVTPVRTINLEFVFGPEPGFF
;
A
#
# COMPACT_ATOMS: atom_id res chain seq x y z
N MET A 1 0.63 20.58 -25.07
CA MET A 1 0.35 19.61 -23.99
C MET A 1 1.23 18.38 -24.22
N ALA A 2 2.47 18.41 -23.73
CA ALA A 2 3.42 17.30 -23.84
C ALA A 2 4.33 17.41 -22.61
N GLY A 3 4.05 16.61 -21.58
CA GLY A 3 4.78 16.67 -20.31
C GLY A 3 4.78 15.34 -19.54
N ASP A 4 3.81 14.46 -19.82
CA ASP A 4 3.67 13.17 -19.14
C ASP A 4 4.24 11.98 -19.94
N SER A 5 4.86 12.21 -21.10
CA SER A 5 5.50 11.14 -21.86
C SER A 5 6.80 10.73 -21.19
N PHE A 6 6.76 9.57 -20.51
CA PHE A 6 7.89 8.88 -19.86
C PHE A 6 8.39 9.49 -18.54
N TYR A 7 7.53 9.59 -17.51
CA TYR A 7 8.06 9.45 -16.15
C TYR A 7 8.33 7.96 -15.90
N PRO A 8 9.59 7.52 -15.80
CA PRO A 8 9.89 6.10 -15.58
C PRO A 8 9.22 5.65 -14.29
N ILE A 9 8.57 4.49 -14.32
CA ILE A 9 7.79 3.94 -13.19
C ILE A 9 8.59 3.97 -11.88
N ASN A 10 9.89 3.71 -11.94
CA ASN A 10 10.81 3.80 -10.80
C ASN A 10 10.82 5.19 -10.14
N LYS A 11 10.79 6.28 -10.91
CA LYS A 11 10.73 7.64 -10.35
C LYS A 11 9.33 7.94 -9.79
N LYS A 12 8.25 7.43 -10.41
CA LYS A 12 6.88 7.58 -9.88
C LYS A 12 6.75 6.89 -8.52
N LEU A 13 7.23 5.64 -8.43
CA LEU A 13 7.28 4.87 -7.20
C LEU A 13 8.15 5.53 -6.15
N ALA A 14 9.35 6.00 -6.51
CA ALA A 14 10.23 6.72 -5.58
C ALA A 14 9.51 7.95 -5.00
N LYS A 15 8.75 8.70 -5.80
CA LYS A 15 7.96 9.84 -5.32
C LYS A 15 6.85 9.41 -4.37
N ILE A 16 6.15 8.31 -4.66
CA ILE A 16 5.06 7.79 -3.82
C ILE A 16 5.61 7.25 -2.50
N PHE A 17 6.68 6.46 -2.53
CA PHE A 17 7.33 5.93 -1.33
C PHE A 17 7.97 7.03 -0.48
N SER A 18 8.33 8.16 -1.09
CA SER A 18 8.79 9.35 -0.37
C SER A 18 7.66 10.13 0.30
N THR A 19 6.39 9.80 0.06
CA THR A 19 5.26 10.47 0.73
C THR A 19 5.20 10.07 2.20
N GLU A 20 4.76 10.98 3.05
CA GLU A 20 4.57 10.72 4.49
C GLU A 20 3.57 9.57 4.74
N VAL A 21 2.61 9.37 3.83
CA VAL A 21 1.66 8.25 3.90
C VAL A 21 2.39 6.91 3.80
N PHE A 22 3.22 6.73 2.77
CA PHE A 22 3.96 5.48 2.60
C PHE A 22 5.05 5.31 3.66
N LYS A 23 5.74 6.38 4.08
CA LYS A 23 6.71 6.27 5.17
C LYS A 23 6.07 5.82 6.48
N LYS A 24 4.89 6.35 6.83
CA LYS A 24 4.15 5.91 8.03
C LYS A 24 3.75 4.44 7.91
N LEU A 25 3.24 4.06 6.75
CA LEU A 25 2.79 2.71 6.48
C LEU A 25 3.94 1.68 6.45
N LEU A 26 5.14 2.06 6.01
CA LEU A 26 6.34 1.20 6.04
C LEU A 26 6.99 1.09 7.43
N ASN A 27 6.73 2.04 8.34
CA ASN A 27 7.33 2.07 9.68
C ASN A 27 6.33 1.70 10.79
N ALA A 28 5.13 1.26 10.44
CA ALA A 28 4.09 0.93 11.41
C ALA A 28 4.12 -0.57 11.73
N ASP A 29 4.26 -0.89 13.02
CA ASP A 29 4.16 -2.28 13.52
C ASP A 29 2.71 -2.82 13.42
N ILE A 30 1.73 -1.93 13.57
CA ILE A 30 0.30 -2.20 13.42
C ILE A 30 -0.28 -1.09 12.55
N ILE A 31 -1.02 -1.47 11.52
CA ILE A 31 -1.55 -0.53 10.53
C ILE A 31 -3.06 -0.40 10.71
N GLU A 32 -3.53 0.86 10.73
CA GLU A 32 -4.95 1.18 10.66
C GLU A 32 -5.45 1.08 9.22
N ILE A 33 -6.69 0.63 9.02
CA ILE A 33 -7.28 0.50 7.68
C ILE A 33 -7.29 1.83 6.92
N ALA A 34 -7.42 2.95 7.64
CA ALA A 34 -7.36 4.29 7.07
C ALA A 34 -6.03 4.58 6.37
N GLN A 35 -4.91 4.08 6.91
CA GLN A 35 -3.58 4.29 6.33
C GLN A 35 -3.40 3.47 5.04
N LEU A 36 -3.85 2.21 5.04
CA LEU A 36 -3.87 1.38 3.83
C LEU A 36 -4.71 2.03 2.72
N ASN A 37 -5.91 2.52 3.06
CA ASN A 37 -6.78 3.21 2.11
C ASN A 37 -6.16 4.51 1.55
N ALA A 38 -5.40 5.24 2.36
CA ALA A 38 -4.67 6.41 1.89
C ALA A 38 -3.58 6.03 0.87
N ALA A 39 -2.84 4.95 1.10
CA ALA A 39 -1.83 4.46 0.16
C ALA A 39 -2.46 3.95 -1.14
N ILE A 40 -3.54 3.17 -1.08
CA ILE A 40 -4.33 2.74 -2.24
C ILE A 40 -4.78 3.96 -3.07
N SER A 41 -5.32 4.99 -2.40
CA SER A 41 -5.76 6.22 -3.06
C SER A 41 -4.64 6.94 -3.80
N LEU A 42 -3.41 6.92 -3.26
CA LEU A 42 -2.24 7.49 -3.93
C LEU A 42 -1.80 6.67 -5.15
N LEU A 43 -1.84 5.34 -5.05
CA LEU A 43 -1.52 4.44 -6.17
C LEU A 43 -2.50 4.62 -7.33
N ILE A 44 -3.81 4.70 -7.04
CA ILE A 44 -4.86 5.01 -8.03
C ILE A 44 -4.57 6.34 -8.72
N LYS A 45 -4.33 7.41 -7.93
CA LYS A 45 -4.03 8.75 -8.48
C LYS A 45 -2.79 8.77 -9.37
N ALA A 46 -1.81 7.93 -9.08
CA ALA A 46 -0.58 7.83 -9.85
C ALA A 46 -0.69 6.92 -11.09
N ASN A 47 -1.83 6.25 -11.28
CA ASN A 47 -2.07 5.24 -12.30
C ASN A 47 -0.98 4.16 -12.27
N ILE A 48 -0.79 3.58 -11.09
CA ILE A 48 0.12 2.45 -10.85
C ILE A 48 -0.73 1.21 -10.63
N ASP A 49 -0.36 0.12 -11.29
CA ASP A 49 -1.06 -1.16 -11.15
C ASP A 49 -0.72 -1.78 -9.80
N PHE A 50 -1.75 -2.26 -9.09
CA PHE A 50 -1.60 -2.93 -7.80
C PHE A 50 -2.76 -3.89 -7.56
N ASP A 51 -2.54 -4.87 -6.69
CA ASP A 51 -3.58 -5.71 -6.10
C ASP A 51 -3.57 -5.58 -4.57
N VAL A 52 -4.74 -5.72 -3.96
CA VAL A 52 -4.88 -5.86 -2.51
C VAL A 52 -5.69 -7.10 -2.22
N ILE A 53 -5.12 -8.00 -1.42
CA ILE A 53 -5.79 -9.18 -0.89
C ILE A 53 -5.93 -8.99 0.61
N PHE A 54 -7.16 -9.08 1.11
CA PHE A 54 -7.45 -9.07 2.53
C PHE A 54 -7.84 -10.48 2.98
N GLU A 55 -7.23 -10.95 4.05
CA GLU A 55 -7.57 -12.21 4.69
C GLU A 55 -8.17 -11.91 6.06
N SER A 56 -9.44 -12.30 6.23
CA SER A 56 -10.10 -12.16 7.52
C SER A 56 -9.40 -13.05 8.54
N GLY A 57 -8.98 -12.47 9.66
CA GLY A 57 -8.39 -13.20 10.77
C GLY A 57 -9.36 -14.20 11.39
N THR A 58 -8.82 -15.12 12.19
CA THR A 58 -9.61 -16.06 13.00
C THR A 58 -9.55 -15.65 14.47
N ARG A 59 -10.16 -16.45 15.36
CA ARG A 59 -9.99 -16.25 16.82
C ARG A 59 -8.53 -16.43 17.29
N ARG A 60 -7.66 -16.99 16.45
CA ARG A 60 -6.25 -17.29 16.76
C ARG A 60 -5.25 -16.51 15.90
N GLU A 61 -5.72 -15.92 14.80
CA GLU A 61 -4.89 -15.27 13.80
C GLU A 61 -5.42 -13.86 13.57
N SER A 62 -4.53 -12.87 13.62
CA SER A 62 -4.89 -11.50 13.30
C SER A 62 -5.26 -11.38 11.82
N PRO A 63 -6.21 -10.51 11.44
CA PRO A 63 -6.48 -10.21 10.04
C PRO A 63 -5.23 -9.64 9.36
N THR A 64 -5.07 -9.91 8.08
CA THR A 64 -3.93 -9.43 7.29
C THR A 64 -4.39 -8.83 5.97
N ALA A 65 -3.56 -7.95 5.41
CA ALA A 65 -3.68 -7.53 4.03
C ALA A 65 -2.33 -7.56 3.33
N VAL A 66 -2.32 -8.00 2.08
CA VAL A 66 -1.16 -7.96 1.20
C VAL A 66 -1.45 -6.97 0.08
N LEU A 67 -0.65 -5.91 0.03
CA LEU A 67 -0.62 -4.94 -1.07
C LEU A 67 0.54 -5.30 -2.02
N THR A 68 0.19 -5.71 -3.23
CA THR A 68 1.13 -6.04 -4.30
C THR A 68 1.17 -4.88 -5.30
N ILE A 69 2.32 -4.22 -5.44
CA ILE A 69 2.52 -3.12 -6.40
C ILE A 69 3.31 -3.64 -7.59
N TYR A 70 2.77 -3.50 -8.80
CA TYR A 70 3.41 -3.96 -10.03
C TYR A 70 4.33 -2.85 -10.59
N VAL A 71 5.64 -3.08 -10.51
CA VAL A 71 6.65 -2.12 -10.99
C VAL A 71 6.96 -2.36 -12.46
N THR A 72 7.07 -3.63 -12.85
CA THR A 72 7.19 -4.09 -14.24
C THR A 72 6.45 -5.43 -14.37
N PRO A 73 6.23 -5.97 -15.58
CA PRO A 73 5.58 -7.28 -15.74
C PRO A 73 6.25 -8.44 -14.99
N VAL A 74 7.49 -8.26 -14.54
CA VAL A 74 8.28 -9.28 -13.83
C VAL A 74 8.76 -8.84 -12.45
N ARG A 75 8.45 -7.61 -12.01
CA ARG A 75 8.87 -7.09 -10.70
C ARG A 75 7.68 -6.54 -9.93
N THR A 76 7.47 -7.08 -8.74
CA THR A 76 6.47 -6.62 -7.79
C THR A 76 7.10 -6.21 -6.48
N ILE A 77 6.40 -5.38 -5.72
CA ILE A 77 6.70 -5.06 -4.33
C ILE A 77 5.50 -5.52 -3.53
N ASN A 78 5.73 -6.43 -2.59
CA ASN A 78 4.69 -6.95 -1.72
C ASN A 78 4.88 -6.32 -0.34
N LEU A 79 3.83 -5.69 0.16
CA LEU A 79 3.76 -5.15 1.51
C LEU A 79 2.68 -5.92 2.26
N GLU A 80 3.09 -6.61 3.31
CA GLU A 80 2.19 -7.36 4.18
C GLU A 80 1.91 -6.57 5.44
N PHE A 81 0.63 -6.51 5.81
CA PHE A 81 0.14 -5.74 6.93
C PHE A 81 -0.66 -6.64 7.86
N VAL A 82 -0.37 -6.55 9.15
CA VAL A 82 -1.15 -7.21 10.19
C VAL A 82 -2.01 -6.15 10.87
N PHE A 83 -3.32 -6.41 10.94
CA PHE A 83 -4.24 -5.54 11.65
C PHE A 83 -4.31 -5.97 13.11
N GLY A 84 -3.99 -5.03 13.99
CA GLY A 84 -4.22 -5.18 15.42
C GLY A 84 -5.67 -4.85 15.79
N PRO A 85 -6.09 -5.17 17.01
CA PRO A 85 -7.38 -4.72 17.51
C PRO A 85 -7.46 -3.18 17.51
N GLU A 86 -8.42 -2.60 16.80
CA GLU A 86 -8.63 -1.16 16.80
C GLU A 86 -9.14 -0.69 18.17
N PRO A 87 -8.50 0.31 18.81
CA PRO A 87 -9.00 0.90 20.04
C PRO A 87 -10.41 1.49 19.82
N GLY A 88 -11.42 0.97 20.52
CA GLY A 88 -12.80 1.44 20.42
C GLY A 88 -13.79 0.47 19.74
N PHE A 89 -13.30 -0.68 19.26
CA PHE A 89 -14.15 -1.79 18.79
C PHE A 89 -14.19 -2.95 19.82
N PHE A 90 -14.48 -2.63 21.09
CA PHE A 90 -14.70 -3.60 22.17
C PHE A 90 -15.91 -3.24 23.03
#